data_AF-A0A6A6WVY8-F1
#
_entry.id   AF-A0A6A6WVY8-F1
#
_cell.length_a   1.000
_cell.length_b   1.000
_cell.length_c   1.000
_cell.angle_alpha   90.00
_cell.angle_beta   90.00
_cell.angle_gamma   90.00
#
_symmetry.space_group_name_H-M   'P 1'
#
loop_
_entity.id
_entity.type
_entity.pdbx_description
1 polymer ?
#
loop_
_entity_poly.entity_id
_entity_poly.type
_entity_poly.pdbx_seq_one_letter_code
_entity_poly.pdbx_strand_id
1 'polypeptide(L)'
;IPVNDPSPKPAKPNVSATNAQPTSSEGSFDQILQESVEKGEALRVVQAPNRKGIWSRSQQPREVAMSGPRFEQMIIEDQPRPYAAIELIHKQPVRWTKERVVSCDGGGGPLGHPRIFINVDKPVICECTYCGLPFAHEHNRAHLESLPSTPYPLGPIGDPAEVPESQKITDEPLAQR
;
A
#
# COMPACT_ATOMS: atom_id res chain seq x y z
N ILE A 1 -11.57 42.69 -6.23
CA ILE A 1 -10.09 42.55 -6.09
C ILE A 1 -9.54 42.51 -7.51
N PRO A 2 -8.57 43.36 -7.88
CA PRO A 2 -8.03 43.32 -9.24
C PRO A 2 -7.40 41.95 -9.50
N VAL A 3 -7.76 41.33 -10.62
CA VAL A 3 -7.41 39.94 -10.97
C VAL A 3 -5.92 39.77 -11.30
N ASN A 4 -5.19 40.87 -11.44
CA ASN A 4 -3.79 40.91 -11.84
C ASN A 4 -2.98 41.75 -10.82
N ASP A 5 -2.76 41.20 -9.62
CA ASP A 5 -1.87 41.77 -8.61
C ASP A 5 -0.52 41.02 -8.68
N PRO A 6 0.61 41.68 -8.97
CA PRO A 6 1.93 41.04 -9.01
C PRO A 6 2.41 40.56 -7.63
N SER A 7 1.69 40.85 -6.55
CA SER A 7 2.02 40.46 -5.18
C SER A 7 0.77 39.99 -4.43
N PRO A 8 0.20 38.83 -4.80
CA PRO A 8 -1.01 38.33 -4.15
C PRO A 8 -0.77 38.10 -2.66
N LYS A 9 -1.69 38.57 -1.82
CA LYS A 9 -1.63 38.35 -0.38
C LYS A 9 -1.84 36.86 -0.07
N PRO A 10 -1.11 36.27 0.88
CA PRO A 10 -1.34 34.90 1.29
C PRO A 10 -2.76 34.75 1.86
N ALA A 11 -3.45 33.68 1.47
CA ALA A 11 -4.80 33.39 1.93
C ALA A 11 -4.82 33.19 3.44
N LYS A 12 -5.67 33.93 4.14
CA LYS A 12 -5.83 33.80 5.60
C LYS A 12 -6.75 32.63 5.90
N PRO A 13 -6.35 31.64 6.72
CA PRO A 13 -7.23 30.53 7.06
C PRO A 13 -8.51 31.03 7.73
N ASN A 14 -9.64 30.48 7.33
CA ASN A 14 -10.97 30.78 7.88
C ASN A 14 -11.25 30.02 9.20
N VAL A 15 -10.41 29.05 9.55
CA VAL A 15 -10.49 28.25 10.78
C VAL A 15 -9.35 28.58 11.73
N SER A 16 -9.62 28.54 13.03
CA SER A 16 -8.59 28.66 14.06
C SER A 16 -7.60 27.49 13.96
N ALA A 17 -6.31 27.78 14.08
CA ALA A 17 -5.23 26.80 13.97
C ALA A 17 -5.38 25.59 14.92
N THR A 18 -6.08 25.78 16.04
CA THR A 18 -6.25 24.77 17.08
C THR A 18 -7.18 23.61 16.69
N ASN A 19 -8.05 23.78 15.68
CA ASN A 19 -9.07 22.77 15.29
C ASN A 19 -9.08 22.46 13.78
N ALA A 20 -8.04 22.81 13.04
CA ALA A 20 -7.99 22.56 11.61
C ALA A 20 -7.83 21.05 11.34
N GLN A 21 -8.90 20.40 10.86
CA GLN A 21 -8.81 19.10 10.21
C GLN A 21 -8.46 19.31 8.73
N PRO A 22 -7.63 18.46 8.11
CA PRO A 22 -7.43 18.51 6.67
C PRO A 22 -8.75 18.19 5.97
N THR A 23 -9.38 19.20 5.37
CA THR A 23 -10.53 18.99 4.49
C THR A 23 -10.04 18.32 3.20
N SER A 24 -10.60 17.16 2.86
CA SER A 24 -10.34 16.52 1.57
C SER A 24 -10.98 17.35 0.45
N SER A 25 -10.31 17.36 -0.70
CA SER A 25 -10.68 18.01 -1.97
C SER A 25 -10.93 19.51 -1.87
N GLU A 26 -9.86 20.31 -1.80
CA GLU A 26 -9.80 21.75 -2.15
C GLU A 26 -10.91 22.69 -1.59
N GLY A 27 -11.64 22.28 -0.57
CA GLY A 27 -12.81 23.00 -0.08
C GLY A 27 -12.54 24.08 0.95
N SER A 28 -11.38 24.76 0.91
CA SER A 28 -11.03 25.76 1.94
C SER A 28 -10.76 27.18 1.43
N PHE A 29 -10.69 27.44 0.11
CA PHE A 29 -10.33 28.79 -0.37
C PHE A 29 -10.84 29.09 -1.79
N ASP A 30 -12.13 29.41 -2.00
CA ASP A 30 -12.68 30.06 -3.22
C ASP A 30 -12.17 29.56 -4.61
N GLN A 31 -11.50 28.41 -4.68
CA GLN A 31 -10.89 27.86 -5.88
C GLN A 31 -11.96 27.05 -6.62
N ILE A 32 -11.94 27.18 -7.93
CA ILE A 32 -12.85 26.43 -8.80
C ILE A 32 -12.45 24.97 -8.69
N LEU A 33 -13.40 24.12 -8.26
CA LEU A 33 -13.22 22.68 -8.18
C LEU A 33 -13.15 22.10 -9.61
N GLN A 34 -11.95 22.14 -10.19
CA GLN A 34 -11.66 21.72 -11.56
C GLN A 34 -10.40 20.88 -11.57
N GLU A 35 -10.50 19.65 -12.09
CA GLU A 35 -9.32 18.81 -12.30
C GLU A 35 -8.44 19.33 -13.44
N SER A 36 -7.15 19.07 -13.34
CA SER A 36 -6.24 19.22 -14.49
C SER A 36 -6.38 18.01 -15.39
N VAL A 37 -6.74 18.22 -16.66
CA VAL A 37 -6.99 17.14 -17.65
C VAL A 37 -5.84 16.14 -17.74
N GLU A 38 -4.59 16.61 -17.74
CA GLU A 38 -3.40 15.76 -17.84
C GLU A 38 -3.26 14.81 -16.65
N LYS A 39 -3.51 15.31 -15.43
CA LYS A 39 -3.43 14.53 -14.19
C LYS A 39 -4.61 13.57 -14.09
N GLY A 40 -5.82 14.02 -14.43
CA GLY A 40 -7.01 13.19 -14.48
C GLY A 40 -6.82 11.98 -15.41
N GLU A 41 -6.30 12.22 -16.62
CA GLU A 41 -6.02 11.15 -17.58
C GLU A 41 -4.92 10.19 -17.10
N ALA A 42 -3.84 10.71 -16.53
CA ALA A 42 -2.78 9.86 -15.94
C ALA A 42 -3.33 8.94 -14.83
N LEU A 43 -4.17 9.49 -13.94
CA LEU A 43 -4.83 8.72 -12.88
C LEU A 43 -5.88 7.76 -13.43
N ARG A 44 -6.56 8.12 -14.53
CA ARG A 44 -7.54 7.28 -15.22
C ARG A 44 -6.92 5.99 -15.73
N VAL A 45 -5.71 6.06 -16.27
CA VAL A 45 -5.02 4.93 -16.92
C VAL A 45 -4.34 4.01 -15.90
N VAL A 46 -3.76 4.54 -14.82
CA VAL A 46 -2.99 3.76 -13.85
C VAL A 46 -3.92 2.98 -12.91
N GLN A 47 -3.77 1.64 -12.82
CA GLN A 47 -4.66 0.78 -12.03
C GLN A 47 -4.65 1.10 -10.52
N ALA A 48 -3.48 1.39 -9.95
CA ALA A 48 -3.28 1.77 -8.55
C ALA A 48 -2.06 2.71 -8.41
N PRO A 49 -1.93 3.52 -7.36
CA PRO A 49 -0.82 4.48 -7.21
C PRO A 49 0.59 3.88 -7.37
N ASN A 50 0.75 2.62 -6.99
CA ASN A 50 1.98 1.85 -7.04
C ASN A 50 2.05 0.83 -8.19
N ARG A 51 1.00 0.69 -9.00
CA ARG A 51 0.95 -0.31 -10.08
C ARG A 51 0.13 0.16 -11.28
N LYS A 52 0.74 0.15 -12.46
CA LYS A 52 0.09 0.56 -13.71
C LYS A 52 -0.88 -0.49 -14.27
N GLY A 53 -0.47 -1.76 -14.30
CA GLY A 53 -1.21 -2.83 -14.97
C GLY A 53 -2.13 -3.66 -14.06
N ILE A 54 -2.91 -4.53 -14.69
CA ILE A 54 -3.75 -5.53 -14.00
C ILE A 54 -2.90 -6.62 -13.34
N TRP A 55 -3.48 -7.34 -12.39
CA TRP A 55 -2.85 -8.46 -11.67
C TRP A 55 -3.73 -9.72 -11.61
N SER A 56 -4.90 -9.69 -12.25
CA SER A 56 -5.76 -10.87 -12.43
C SER A 56 -6.26 -10.92 -13.88
N ARG A 57 -6.44 -12.14 -14.41
CA ARG A 57 -6.90 -12.37 -15.78
C ARG A 57 -8.28 -11.81 -16.06
N SER A 58 -9.16 -11.79 -15.05
CA SER A 58 -10.53 -11.29 -15.16
C SER A 58 -10.67 -9.81 -14.78
N GLN A 59 -9.57 -9.14 -14.39
CA GLN A 59 -9.60 -7.74 -14.00
C GLN A 59 -9.67 -6.84 -15.23
N GLN A 60 -10.62 -5.91 -15.25
CA GLN A 60 -10.66 -4.87 -16.28
C GLN A 60 -9.63 -3.77 -16.00
N PRO A 61 -8.86 -3.35 -17.01
CA PRO A 61 -8.00 -2.16 -16.92
C PRO A 61 -8.80 -0.92 -16.53
N ARG A 62 -8.22 -0.07 -15.67
CA ARG A 62 -8.87 1.13 -15.15
C ARG A 62 -9.27 2.11 -16.26
N GLU A 63 -8.47 2.22 -17.31
CA GLU A 63 -8.76 3.02 -18.51
C GLU A 63 -10.09 2.65 -19.17
N VAL A 64 -10.51 1.38 -19.10
CA VAL A 64 -11.79 0.90 -19.64
C VAL A 64 -12.88 1.07 -18.59
N ALA A 65 -12.59 0.69 -17.34
CA ALA A 65 -13.57 0.70 -16.26
C ALA A 65 -14.04 2.11 -15.83
N MET A 66 -13.15 3.12 -15.94
CA MET A 66 -13.40 4.52 -15.60
C MET A 66 -13.73 5.35 -16.85
N SER A 67 -14.52 4.79 -17.76
CA SER A 67 -14.97 5.45 -18.99
C SER A 67 -16.50 5.49 -19.07
N GLY A 68 -17.03 6.41 -19.88
CA GLY A 68 -18.45 6.55 -20.16
C GLY A 68 -19.18 7.63 -19.34
N PRO A 69 -20.50 7.75 -19.52
CA PRO A 69 -21.27 8.92 -19.05
C PRO A 69 -21.24 9.14 -17.54
N ARG A 70 -20.98 8.09 -16.75
CA ARG A 70 -20.89 8.19 -15.28
C ARG A 70 -19.63 8.92 -14.80
N PHE A 71 -18.62 9.08 -15.65
CA PHE A 71 -17.33 9.68 -15.27
C PHE A 71 -17.05 11.02 -15.97
N GLU A 72 -17.91 11.47 -16.90
CA GLU A 72 -17.67 12.65 -17.73
C GLU A 72 -17.66 13.98 -16.96
N GLN A 73 -18.38 14.06 -15.83
CA GLN A 73 -18.42 15.23 -14.94
C GLN A 73 -17.91 14.88 -13.52
N MET A 74 -17.10 13.83 -13.41
CA MET A 74 -16.52 13.40 -12.15
C MET A 74 -15.04 13.77 -12.10
N ILE A 75 -14.60 14.23 -10.94
CA ILE A 75 -13.18 14.48 -10.68
C ILE A 75 -12.49 13.16 -10.39
N ILE A 76 -11.51 12.81 -11.22
CA ILE A 76 -10.81 11.53 -11.18
C ILE A 76 -9.90 11.44 -9.96
N GLU A 77 -9.31 12.55 -9.52
CA GLU A 77 -8.42 12.62 -8.36
C GLU A 77 -9.08 12.09 -7.07
N ASP A 78 -10.36 12.39 -6.90
CA ASP A 78 -11.16 12.09 -5.71
C ASP A 78 -11.79 10.69 -5.75
N GLN A 79 -11.69 9.99 -6.88
CA GLN A 79 -12.20 8.63 -6.97
C GLN A 79 -11.33 7.65 -6.14
N PRO A 80 -11.94 6.65 -5.49
CA PRO A 80 -11.22 5.66 -4.70
C PRO A 80 -10.09 4.99 -5.49
N ARG A 81 -8.90 5.02 -4.89
CA ARG A 81 -7.64 4.61 -5.51
C ARG A 81 -6.73 3.98 -4.44
N PRO A 82 -7.08 2.78 -3.94
CA PRO A 82 -6.24 2.10 -2.96
C PRO A 82 -4.92 1.65 -3.59
N TYR A 83 -3.90 1.49 -2.75
CA TYR A 83 -2.64 0.85 -3.15
C TYR A 83 -2.88 -0.61 -3.51
N ALA A 84 -2.20 -1.11 -4.53
CA ALA A 84 -2.22 -2.51 -4.90
C ALA A 84 -1.39 -3.31 -3.87
N ALA A 85 -2.06 -4.20 -3.14
CA ALA A 85 -1.44 -5.01 -2.09
C ALA A 85 -0.32 -5.93 -2.61
N ILE A 86 -0.39 -6.35 -3.89
CA ILE A 86 0.65 -7.18 -4.52
C ILE A 86 2.03 -6.51 -4.48
N GLU A 87 2.13 -5.21 -4.74
CA GLU A 87 3.42 -4.50 -4.67
C GLU A 87 3.85 -4.26 -3.21
N LEU A 88 2.90 -4.12 -2.29
CA LEU A 88 3.18 -3.92 -0.87
C LEU A 88 3.73 -5.19 -0.21
N ILE A 89 3.22 -6.36 -0.60
CA ILE A 89 3.69 -7.63 -0.06
C ILE A 89 5.08 -8.00 -0.58
N HIS A 90 5.40 -7.66 -1.82
CA HIS A 90 6.73 -7.88 -2.40
C HIS A 90 7.83 -6.98 -1.81
N LYS A 91 7.45 -5.96 -1.04
CA LYS A 91 8.40 -5.17 -0.24
C LYS A 91 8.74 -5.81 1.10
N GLN A 92 7.96 -6.81 1.56
CA GLN A 92 8.24 -7.46 2.84
C GLN A 92 9.51 -8.31 2.76
N PRO A 93 10.40 -8.22 3.75
CA PRO A 93 11.57 -9.07 3.81
C PRO A 93 11.20 -10.52 4.13
N VAL A 94 11.98 -11.44 3.58
CA VAL A 94 11.92 -12.86 3.94
C VAL A 94 12.22 -13.04 5.42
N ARG A 95 11.31 -13.71 6.12
CA ARG A 95 11.50 -14.10 7.53
C ARG A 95 12.24 -15.42 7.60
N TRP A 96 13.43 -15.37 8.17
CA TRP A 96 14.32 -16.53 8.28
C TRP A 96 14.03 -17.31 9.54
N THR A 97 13.86 -18.62 9.40
CA THR A 97 13.61 -19.51 10.54
C THR A 97 14.61 -20.65 10.60
N LYS A 98 14.92 -21.10 11.81
CA LYS A 98 15.74 -22.30 12.08
C LYS A 98 14.90 -23.58 12.13
N GLU A 99 13.59 -23.43 12.21
CA GLU A 99 12.64 -24.53 12.26
C GLU A 99 12.16 -24.90 10.86
N ARG A 100 11.93 -26.20 10.66
CA ARG A 100 11.42 -26.82 9.43
C ARG A 100 9.97 -26.44 9.11
N VAL A 101 9.20 -26.09 10.15
CA VAL A 101 7.79 -25.71 10.05
C VAL A 101 7.59 -24.42 10.82
N VAL A 102 6.93 -23.44 10.20
CA VAL A 102 6.64 -22.14 10.80
C VAL A 102 5.15 -22.02 11.05
N SER A 103 4.75 -21.52 12.23
CA SER A 103 3.37 -21.14 12.50
C SER A 103 3.13 -19.67 12.15
N CYS A 104 2.11 -19.39 11.35
CA CYS A 104 1.69 -18.03 11.01
C CYS A 104 0.20 -17.85 11.36
N ASP A 105 -0.12 -16.82 12.12
CA ASP A 105 -1.48 -16.39 12.48
C ASP A 105 -1.79 -14.97 12.01
N GLY A 106 -0.89 -14.34 11.24
CA GLY A 106 -1.04 -12.98 10.74
C GLY A 106 -0.72 -11.89 11.76
N GLY A 107 -0.32 -12.24 12.99
CA GLY A 107 -0.10 -11.29 14.08
C GLY A 107 -1.41 -10.84 14.74
N GLY A 108 -1.32 -10.25 15.93
CA GLY A 108 -2.52 -9.78 16.63
C GLY A 108 -3.46 -10.89 17.13
N GLY A 109 -3.04 -12.17 17.07
CA GLY A 109 -3.76 -13.32 17.62
C GLY A 109 -5.14 -13.49 16.98
N PRO A 110 -6.25 -13.27 17.70
CA PRO A 110 -7.59 -13.37 17.11
C PRO A 110 -7.89 -12.28 16.06
N LEU A 111 -7.10 -11.21 15.98
CA LEU A 111 -7.25 -10.16 14.97
C LEU A 111 -6.59 -10.50 13.62
N GLY A 112 -5.79 -11.56 13.58
CA GLY A 112 -5.15 -12.06 12.37
C GLY A 112 -6.02 -13.08 11.63
N HIS A 113 -5.38 -14.08 11.02
CA HIS A 113 -6.04 -15.17 10.32
C HIS A 113 -5.93 -16.48 11.11
N PRO A 114 -6.68 -17.54 10.73
CA PRO A 114 -6.52 -18.86 11.34
C PRO A 114 -5.05 -19.31 11.29
N ARG A 115 -4.53 -19.78 12.43
CA ARG A 115 -3.15 -20.25 12.52
C ARG A 115 -2.92 -21.40 11.52
N ILE A 116 -1.95 -21.22 10.64
CA ILE A 116 -1.47 -22.25 9.72
C ILE A 116 -0.02 -22.61 10.01
N PHE A 117 0.37 -23.79 9.53
CA PHE A 117 1.72 -24.30 9.60
C PHE A 117 2.28 -24.44 8.19
N ILE A 118 3.40 -23.77 7.92
CA ILE A 118 4.04 -23.66 6.61
C ILE A 118 5.33 -24.47 6.64
N ASN A 119 5.50 -25.39 5.70
CA ASN A 119 6.74 -26.15 5.54
C ASN A 119 7.77 -25.33 4.77
N VAL A 120 8.95 -25.12 5.37
CA VAL A 120 10.06 -24.32 4.80
C VAL A 120 11.30 -25.15 4.48
N ASP A 121 11.20 -26.49 4.49
CA ASP A 121 12.33 -27.40 4.22
C ASP A 121 12.93 -27.23 2.82
N LYS A 122 12.09 -26.90 1.84
CA LYS A 122 12.51 -26.77 0.44
C LYS A 122 13.38 -25.51 0.26
N PRO A 123 14.32 -25.51 -0.70
CA PRO A 123 15.17 -24.36 -0.98
C PRO A 123 14.43 -23.29 -1.80
N VAL A 124 13.24 -22.91 -1.34
CA VAL A 124 12.36 -21.91 -1.94
C VAL A 124 11.82 -21.01 -0.84
N ILE A 125 11.44 -19.79 -1.20
CA ILE A 125 10.68 -18.93 -0.30
C ILE A 125 9.25 -19.45 -0.29
N CYS A 126 8.72 -19.72 0.90
CA CYS A 126 7.35 -20.18 1.09
C CYS A 126 6.50 -19.05 1.67
N GLU A 127 5.46 -18.65 0.96
CA GLU A 127 4.52 -17.65 1.44
C GLU A 127 3.40 -18.22 2.33
N CYS A 128 2.93 -17.41 3.28
CA CYS A 128 1.66 -17.65 3.97
C CYS A 128 0.49 -17.44 3.00
N THR A 129 -0.44 -18.38 2.94
CA THR A 129 -1.60 -18.35 2.04
C THR A 129 -2.65 -17.29 2.40
N TYR A 130 -2.59 -16.73 3.61
CA TYR A 130 -3.48 -15.66 4.06
C TYR A 130 -2.83 -14.29 3.91
N CYS A 131 -1.76 -14.01 4.66
CA CYS A 131 -1.10 -12.70 4.65
C CYS A 131 -0.13 -12.48 3.48
N GLY A 132 0.33 -13.55 2.82
CA GLY A 132 1.39 -13.46 1.80
C GLY A 132 2.80 -13.24 2.36
N LEU A 133 2.98 -13.26 3.69
CA LEU A 133 4.29 -13.06 4.31
C LEU A 133 5.27 -14.17 3.87
N PRO A 134 6.49 -13.80 3.42
CA PRO A 134 7.48 -14.77 2.95
C PRO A 134 8.29 -15.36 4.10
N PHE A 135 8.45 -16.69 4.11
CA PHE A 135 9.28 -17.44 5.05
C PHE A 135 10.31 -18.30 4.32
N ALA A 136 11.49 -18.47 4.91
CA ALA A 136 12.50 -19.39 4.40
C ALA A 136 13.36 -19.98 5.52
N HIS A 137 13.86 -21.19 5.32
CA HIS A 137 14.73 -21.84 6.28
C HIS A 137 16.18 -21.36 6.14
N GLU A 138 16.85 -21.05 7.26
CA GLU A 138 18.23 -20.53 7.30
C GLU A 138 19.23 -21.47 6.59
N HIS A 139 19.07 -22.79 6.72
CA HIS A 139 19.88 -23.79 5.98
C HIS A 139 19.93 -23.54 4.46
N ASN A 140 18.85 -23.04 3.87
CA ASN A 140 18.74 -22.82 2.42
C ASN A 140 19.16 -21.40 2.01
N ARG A 141 19.63 -20.58 2.96
CA ARG A 141 19.97 -19.16 2.73
C ARG A 141 21.04 -18.97 1.66
N ALA A 142 22.14 -19.73 1.71
CA ALA A 142 23.21 -19.64 0.73
C ALA A 142 22.73 -19.95 -0.70
N HIS A 143 21.77 -20.87 -0.85
CA HIS A 143 21.16 -21.15 -2.15
C HIS A 143 20.29 -19.98 -2.62
N LEU A 144 19.43 -19.45 -1.75
CA LEU A 144 18.53 -18.34 -2.09
C LEU A 144 19.30 -17.05 -2.42
N GLU A 145 20.41 -16.78 -1.71
CA GLU A 145 21.32 -15.66 -2.01
C GLU A 145 22.11 -15.84 -3.31
N SER A 146 22.31 -17.09 -3.77
CA SER A 146 22.97 -17.38 -5.05
C SER A 146 22.08 -17.17 -6.27
N LEU A 147 20.76 -17.07 -6.08
CA LEU A 147 19.82 -16.85 -7.18
C LEU A 147 19.99 -15.43 -7.75
N PRO A 148 19.88 -15.24 -9.07
CA PRO A 148 20.06 -13.93 -9.70
C PRO A 148 18.98 -12.93 -9.28
N SER A 149 17.79 -13.41 -8.92
CA SER A 149 16.68 -12.60 -8.44
C SER A 149 15.72 -13.45 -7.62
N THR A 150 15.21 -12.89 -6.53
CA THR A 150 14.19 -13.49 -5.68
C THR A 150 12.90 -12.66 -5.71
N PRO A 151 11.72 -13.28 -5.58
CA PRO A 151 10.44 -12.54 -5.58
C PRO A 151 10.28 -11.58 -4.39
N TYR A 152 10.99 -11.84 -3.29
CA TYR A 152 10.97 -11.04 -2.07
C TYR A 152 12.40 -10.64 -1.70
N PRO A 153 12.60 -9.49 -1.06
CA PRO A 153 13.90 -9.09 -0.55
C PRO A 153 14.35 -10.02 0.59
N LEU A 154 15.61 -10.45 0.55
CA LEU A 154 16.17 -11.40 1.53
C LEU A 154 16.45 -10.78 2.90
N GLY A 155 16.42 -9.45 3.00
CA GLY A 155 16.61 -8.69 4.23
C GLY A 155 15.80 -7.40 4.22
N PRO A 156 15.69 -6.73 5.38
CA PRO A 156 14.91 -5.49 5.51
C PRO A 156 15.50 -4.38 4.64
N ILE A 157 14.64 -3.68 3.89
CA ILE A 157 14.99 -2.54 3.06
C ILE A 157 14.77 -1.23 3.85
N GLY A 158 13.89 -1.26 4.85
CA GLY A 158 13.41 -0.07 5.57
C GLY A 158 12.28 0.64 4.84
N ASP A 159 11.54 -0.05 3.98
CA ASP A 159 10.35 0.53 3.32
C ASP A 159 9.24 0.77 4.37
N PRO A 160 8.50 1.89 4.32
CA PRO A 160 7.42 2.18 5.27
C PRO A 160 6.29 1.16 5.25
N ALA A 161 6.16 0.35 4.19
CA ALA A 161 5.20 -0.74 4.14
C ALA A 161 5.65 -1.99 4.91
N GLU A 162 6.93 -2.10 5.30
CA GLU A 162 7.46 -3.26 6.03
C GLU A 162 6.77 -3.45 7.37
N VAL A 163 6.39 -4.70 7.63
CA VAL A 163 5.72 -5.10 8.85
C VAL A 163 6.74 -5.76 9.78
N PRO A 164 6.90 -5.27 11.02
CA PRO A 164 7.83 -5.86 11.96
C PRO A 164 7.49 -7.34 12.21
N GLU A 165 8.52 -8.14 12.41
CA GLU A 165 8.37 -9.59 12.62
C GLU A 165 7.54 -9.89 13.86
N SER A 166 7.74 -9.12 14.93
CA SER A 166 6.98 -9.23 16.16
C SER A 166 5.85 -8.20 16.20
N GLN A 167 4.70 -8.52 15.61
CA GLN A 167 3.44 -7.88 16.00
C GLN A 167 2.99 -8.49 17.34
N LYS A 168 3.67 -8.14 18.43
CA LYS A 168 3.33 -8.67 19.76
C LYS A 168 1.96 -8.14 20.15
N ILE A 169 1.03 -9.06 20.46
CA ILE A 169 -0.03 -8.75 21.41
C ILE A 169 0.67 -8.74 22.77
N THR A 170 1.02 -7.58 23.28
CA THR A 170 1.26 -7.45 24.71
C THR A 170 -0.09 -7.16 25.37
N ASP A 171 -0.24 -7.54 26.65
CA ASP A 171 -1.40 -7.15 27.46
C ASP A 171 -1.38 -5.65 27.81
N GLU A 172 -0.38 -4.91 27.32
CA GLU A 172 -0.28 -3.48 27.53
C GLU A 172 -1.30 -2.75 26.63
N PRO A 173 -2.14 -1.89 27.22
CA PRO A 173 -3.06 -1.08 26.42
C PRO A 173 -2.26 -0.21 25.44
N LEU A 174 -2.65 -0.26 24.16
CA LEU A 174 -2.09 0.51 23.03
C LEU A 174 -0.74 0.05 22.46
N ALA A 175 -0.19 -1.11 22.85
CA ALA A 175 1.07 -1.61 22.29
C ALA A 175 1.03 -1.99 20.79
N GLN A 176 -0.15 -1.96 20.18
CA GLN A 176 -0.38 -2.19 18.75
C GLN A 176 -0.44 -0.89 17.92
N ARG A 177 -0.09 0.26 18.50
CA ARG A 177 -0.02 1.56 17.80
C ARG A 177 1.38 1.87 17.32
#